data_AF-A0A355FX13-F1
#
_entry.id   AF-A0A355FX13-F1
#
_cell.length_a   1.000
_cell.length_b   1.000
_cell.length_c   1.000
_cell.angle_alpha   90.00
_cell.angle_beta   90.00
_cell.angle_gamma   90.00
#
_symmetry.space_group_name_H-M   'P 1'
#
loop_
_entity.id
_entity.type
_entity.pdbx_description
1 polymer ?
#
loop_
_entity_poly.entity_id
_entity_poly.type
_entity_poly.pdbx_seq_one_letter_code
_entity_poly.pdbx_strand_id
1 'polypeptide(L)'
;MRESMHKPHSGRDIKRDLDRERLDEATERYDREREAVINAVIGFDQNEKALTGRRVEQYEEESGVRESELFPEGGRVLNIGDPWQVMDREGVVNLEYETGEEADFLLNPDMFFETFSDEINRCLDNVSNLESYEPELARELSWRLKGVREFAVGMNADDYPKQARVLYDALRLLGESHRPDEEDETKRELWYALMCLARGLQDIHYTQTVIEPALEEAERTRSDTTEEKRAKLVSSLIADFRGGNKYKQAELVKGAFPLTDFEDQSFDRIVASWSLSVHMFAAMDARHFETVFAEIGRLLKPDGAAYLWPLRYHFYDKNNLARGLAAYGKRGGTAGLMTGWGSHRDVVWMDEEPERFLEMLDTSDELMILSPGTKSRKETKNRIDESLDRDDGWGGAWGTVEAAA
;
A
#
# COMPACT_ATOMS: atom_id res chain seq x y z
N MET A 1 45.09 16.47 -62.22
CA MET A 1 44.30 17.11 -61.15
C MET A 1 43.43 16.02 -60.53
N ARG A 2 43.75 15.58 -59.31
CA ARG A 2 42.94 14.65 -58.52
C ARG A 2 42.29 15.46 -57.40
N GLU A 3 40.98 15.61 -57.44
CA GLU A 3 40.20 16.18 -56.34
C GLU A 3 40.10 15.15 -55.23
N SER A 4 40.65 15.48 -54.05
CA SER A 4 40.45 14.69 -52.85
C SER A 4 39.11 15.04 -52.22
N MET A 5 38.16 14.11 -52.30
CA MET A 5 36.95 14.14 -51.46
C MET A 5 37.35 13.96 -49.99
N HIS A 6 37.42 15.05 -49.23
CA HIS A 6 37.27 15.01 -47.79
C HIS A 6 35.79 14.78 -47.48
N LYS A 7 35.44 13.54 -47.10
CA LYS A 7 34.20 13.30 -46.35
C LYS A 7 34.36 14.01 -45.00
N PRO A 8 33.39 14.82 -44.54
CA PRO A 8 33.41 15.29 -43.17
C PRO A 8 33.23 14.05 -42.29
N HIS A 9 34.23 13.75 -41.46
CA HIS A 9 34.00 12.87 -40.33
C HIS A 9 32.85 13.48 -39.53
N SER A 10 31.75 12.72 -39.42
CA SER A 10 30.67 12.99 -38.49
C SER A 10 31.28 12.97 -37.10
N GLY A 11 31.74 14.14 -36.65
CA GLY A 11 32.32 14.30 -35.34
C GLY A 11 31.30 13.84 -34.33
N ARG A 12 31.64 12.78 -33.59
CA ARG A 12 31.07 12.55 -32.27
C ARG A 12 31.20 13.87 -31.53
N ASP A 13 30.07 14.49 -31.21
CA ASP A 13 30.05 15.69 -30.40
C ASP A 13 30.39 15.24 -28.99
N ILE A 14 31.67 15.33 -28.65
CA ILE A 14 32.23 14.86 -27.37
C ILE A 14 31.47 15.48 -26.20
N LYS A 15 30.92 16.70 -26.35
CA LYS A 15 30.10 17.32 -25.31
C LYS A 15 28.77 16.60 -25.16
N ARG A 16 28.09 16.30 -26.27
CA ARG A 16 26.84 15.52 -26.26
C ARG A 16 27.04 14.10 -25.75
N ASP A 17 28.16 13.47 -26.09
CA ASP A 17 28.49 12.12 -25.63
C ASP A 17 28.85 12.10 -24.14
N LEU A 18 29.57 13.11 -23.63
CA LEU A 18 29.85 13.29 -22.20
C LEU A 18 28.59 13.66 -21.41
N ASP A 19 27.72 14.50 -21.97
CA ASP A 19 26.44 14.85 -21.34
C ASP A 19 25.51 13.63 -21.28
N ARG A 20 25.57 12.75 -22.29
CA ARG A 20 24.84 11.48 -22.30
C ARG A 20 25.45 10.47 -21.32
N GLU A 21 26.77 10.29 -21.30
CA GLU A 21 27.46 9.41 -20.34
C GLU A 21 27.20 9.84 -18.90
N ARG A 22 27.20 11.15 -18.63
CA ARG A 22 26.80 11.69 -17.31
C ARG A 22 25.34 11.48 -16.98
N LEU A 23 24.45 11.55 -17.97
CA LEU A 23 23.03 11.27 -17.80
C LEU A 23 22.81 9.77 -17.52
N ASP A 24 23.50 8.90 -18.23
CA ASP A 24 23.47 7.45 -18.06
C ASP A 24 24.04 7.09 -16.67
N GLU A 25 25.19 7.65 -16.26
CA GLU A 25 25.76 7.47 -14.91
C GLU A 25 24.83 7.97 -13.80
N ALA A 26 24.17 9.11 -14.01
CA ALA A 26 23.22 9.68 -13.06
C ALA A 26 21.95 8.80 -12.95
N THR A 27 21.49 8.26 -14.07
CA THR A 27 20.34 7.34 -14.14
C THR A 27 20.68 6.03 -13.45
N GLU A 28 21.80 5.39 -13.78
CA GLU A 28 22.26 4.16 -13.13
C GLU A 28 22.50 4.34 -11.62
N ARG A 29 22.98 5.53 -11.21
CA ARG A 29 23.12 5.84 -9.79
C ARG A 29 21.74 5.96 -9.12
N TYR A 30 20.80 6.66 -9.75
CA TYR A 30 19.45 6.80 -9.23
C TYR A 30 18.74 5.44 -9.12
N ASP A 31 18.88 4.58 -10.14
CA ASP A 31 18.32 3.22 -10.14
C ASP A 31 18.88 2.37 -9.00
N ARG A 32 20.19 2.41 -8.77
CA ARG A 32 20.81 1.73 -7.61
C ARG A 32 20.29 2.27 -6.27
N GLU A 33 20.03 3.57 -6.18
CA GLU A 33 19.44 4.16 -4.96
C GLU A 33 17.99 3.70 -4.78
N ARG A 34 17.19 3.58 -5.86
CA ARG A 34 15.83 3.00 -5.82
C ARG A 34 15.83 1.53 -5.41
N GLU A 35 16.76 0.73 -5.94
CA GLU A 35 16.96 -0.67 -5.54
C GLU A 35 17.39 -0.82 -4.07
N ALA A 36 18.25 0.08 -3.57
CA ALA A 36 18.67 0.07 -2.17
C ALA A 36 17.49 0.30 -1.21
N VAL A 37 16.56 1.19 -1.57
CA VAL A 37 15.31 1.40 -0.82
C VAL A 37 14.50 0.11 -0.76
N ILE A 38 14.29 -0.54 -1.91
CA ILE A 38 13.51 -1.78 -1.99
C ILE A 38 14.13 -2.88 -1.12
N ASN A 39 15.45 -3.07 -1.19
CA ASN A 39 16.14 -4.08 -0.39
C ASN A 39 16.05 -3.82 1.12
N ALA A 40 16.06 -2.55 1.55
CA ALA A 40 15.88 -2.19 2.95
C ALA A 40 14.46 -2.48 3.46
N VAL A 41 13.45 -2.31 2.58
CA VAL A 41 12.03 -2.54 2.90
C VAL A 41 11.70 -4.03 2.93
N ILE A 42 12.13 -4.81 1.93
CA ILE A 42 11.81 -6.25 1.84
C ILE A 42 12.20 -7.00 3.12
N GLY A 43 13.34 -6.66 3.75
CA GLY A 43 13.77 -7.31 4.99
C GLY A 43 12.96 -6.90 6.24
N PHE A 44 12.29 -5.75 6.22
CA PHE A 44 11.47 -5.24 7.32
C PHE A 44 10.01 -5.68 7.16
N ASP A 45 9.46 -5.53 5.96
CA ASP A 45 8.05 -5.72 5.63
C ASP A 45 7.61 -7.19 5.68
N GLN A 46 8.52 -8.13 5.42
CA GLN A 46 8.28 -9.58 5.55
C GLN A 46 7.84 -10.02 6.96
N ASN A 47 8.06 -9.20 7.99
CA ASN A 47 7.79 -9.57 9.39
C ASN A 47 6.47 -9.01 9.94
N GLU A 48 5.89 -7.94 9.38
CA GLU A 48 4.74 -7.24 9.97
C GLU A 48 3.85 -6.62 8.89
N LYS A 49 2.97 -7.41 8.28
CA LYS A 49 2.09 -6.92 7.21
C LYS A 49 0.81 -6.26 7.71
N ALA A 50 0.55 -5.05 7.23
CA ALA A 50 -0.73 -4.39 7.35
C ALA A 50 -1.71 -4.77 6.21
N LEU A 51 -2.20 -6.02 6.22
CA LEU A 51 -3.16 -6.65 5.28
C LEU A 51 -4.55 -6.00 5.17
N THR A 52 -4.65 -4.69 5.15
CA THR A 52 -5.91 -3.95 5.26
C THR A 52 -6.48 -3.69 3.86
N GLY A 53 -7.29 -4.64 3.39
CA GLY A 53 -8.00 -4.52 2.11
C GLY A 53 -9.08 -3.44 2.16
N ARG A 54 -8.71 -2.21 1.81
CA ARG A 54 -9.59 -1.04 1.83
C ARG A 54 -10.40 -0.90 0.55
N ARG A 55 -11.61 -0.38 0.69
CA ARG A 55 -12.46 0.08 -0.40
C ARG A 55 -12.37 1.59 -0.55
N VAL A 56 -12.70 2.11 -1.73
CA VAL A 56 -12.66 3.54 -2.06
C VAL A 56 -13.44 4.38 -1.07
N GLU A 57 -14.60 3.90 -0.60
CA GLU A 57 -15.46 4.65 0.33
C GLU A 57 -14.81 4.89 1.71
N GLN A 58 -13.79 4.11 2.06
CA GLN A 58 -13.06 4.24 3.33
C GLN A 58 -11.96 5.32 3.26
N TYR A 59 -11.54 5.72 2.06
CA TYR A 59 -10.42 6.65 1.90
C TYR A 59 -10.76 8.04 2.43
N GLU A 60 -11.97 8.54 2.18
CA GLU A 60 -12.40 9.84 2.70
C GLU A 60 -12.63 9.81 4.22
N GLU A 61 -13.14 8.71 4.76
CA GLU A 61 -13.34 8.55 6.21
C GLU A 61 -11.99 8.57 6.94
N GLU A 62 -11.02 7.81 6.45
CA GLU A 62 -9.71 7.64 7.10
C GLU A 62 -8.75 8.81 6.87
N SER A 63 -8.63 9.28 5.62
CA SER A 63 -7.69 10.37 5.30
C SER A 63 -8.22 11.73 5.72
N GLY A 64 -9.54 11.84 5.87
CA GLY A 64 -10.20 13.11 6.06
C GLY A 64 -10.25 14.04 4.85
N VAL A 65 -9.78 13.59 3.69
CA VAL A 65 -9.82 14.33 2.43
C VAL A 65 -11.00 13.86 1.61
N ARG A 66 -11.77 14.79 1.04
CA ARG A 66 -12.89 14.42 0.15
C ARG A 66 -12.45 13.49 -0.98
N GLU A 67 -13.27 12.49 -1.27
CA GLU A 67 -13.02 11.51 -2.35
C GLU A 67 -12.75 12.21 -3.69
N SER A 68 -13.44 13.33 -3.97
CA SER A 68 -13.25 14.11 -5.20
C SER A 68 -11.86 14.73 -5.35
N GLU A 69 -11.14 14.96 -4.24
CA GLU A 69 -9.76 15.44 -4.29
C GLU A 69 -8.77 14.27 -4.39
N LEU A 70 -9.03 13.15 -3.73
CA LEU A 70 -8.20 11.94 -3.84
C LEU A 70 -8.32 11.27 -5.23
N PHE A 71 -9.53 11.27 -5.77
CA PHE A 71 -9.93 10.59 -7.02
C PHE A 71 -10.73 11.54 -7.92
N PRO A 72 -10.10 12.60 -8.46
CA PRO A 72 -10.78 13.57 -9.30
C PRO A 72 -11.32 12.93 -10.57
N GLU A 73 -12.53 13.32 -10.98
CA GLU A 73 -13.16 12.83 -12.20
C GLU A 73 -12.30 13.19 -13.43
N GLY A 74 -12.00 12.20 -14.27
CA GLY A 74 -11.13 12.35 -15.44
C GLY A 74 -9.64 12.53 -15.13
N GLY A 75 -9.24 12.51 -13.85
CA GLY A 75 -7.84 12.54 -13.43
C GLY A 75 -7.20 11.16 -13.49
N ARG A 76 -5.87 11.13 -13.68
CA ARG A 76 -5.06 9.91 -13.56
C ARG A 76 -4.47 9.82 -12.16
N VAL A 77 -4.77 8.74 -11.46
CA VAL A 77 -4.37 8.53 -10.05
C VAL A 77 -3.48 7.30 -9.94
N LEU A 78 -2.32 7.44 -9.29
CA LEU A 78 -1.51 6.30 -8.89
C LEU A 78 -1.90 5.91 -7.47
N ASN A 79 -2.52 4.75 -7.31
CA ASN A 79 -2.71 4.13 -6.01
C ASN A 79 -1.51 3.24 -5.70
N ILE A 80 -0.75 3.59 -4.66
CA ILE A 80 0.35 2.77 -4.15
C ILE A 80 -0.21 2.10 -2.90
N GLY A 81 -0.56 0.84 -3.03
CA GLY A 81 -1.32 0.11 -2.03
C GLY A 81 -0.86 -1.33 -1.89
N ASP A 82 -1.12 -1.91 -0.72
CA ASP A 82 -1.03 -3.34 -0.51
C ASP A 82 -1.85 -4.08 -1.62
N PRO A 83 -1.37 -5.24 -2.15
CA PRO A 83 -2.10 -6.15 -3.06
C PRO A 83 -3.59 -6.36 -2.77
N TRP A 84 -3.98 -6.17 -1.51
CA TRP A 84 -5.33 -6.40 -1.02
C TRP A 84 -6.24 -5.16 -1.10
N GLN A 85 -5.71 -3.98 -1.43
CA GLN A 85 -6.49 -2.77 -1.68
C GLN A 85 -7.07 -2.80 -3.10
N VAL A 86 -8.35 -3.16 -3.20
CA VAL A 86 -9.03 -3.24 -4.50
C VAL A 86 -9.61 -1.88 -4.87
N MET A 87 -8.81 -1.06 -5.54
CA MET A 87 -9.26 0.20 -6.12
C MET A 87 -9.60 0.06 -7.60
N ASP A 88 -10.82 -0.41 -7.89
CA ASP A 88 -11.32 -0.58 -9.25
C ASP A 88 -12.12 0.64 -9.74
N ARG A 89 -11.42 1.67 -10.20
CA ARG A 89 -12.00 2.92 -10.72
C ARG A 89 -11.31 3.37 -12.00
N GLU A 90 -12.08 3.93 -12.92
CA GLU A 90 -11.54 4.55 -14.14
C GLU A 90 -10.52 5.65 -13.79
N GLY A 91 -9.41 5.68 -14.52
CA GLY A 91 -8.32 6.64 -14.29
C GLY A 91 -7.34 6.24 -13.17
N VAL A 92 -7.63 5.19 -12.40
CA VAL A 92 -6.72 4.66 -11.37
C VAL A 92 -5.74 3.66 -11.97
N VAL A 93 -4.48 3.80 -11.58
CA VAL A 93 -3.40 2.83 -11.77
C VAL A 93 -3.01 2.31 -10.40
N ASN A 94 -3.19 1.02 -10.16
CA ASN A 94 -2.75 0.34 -8.94
C ASN A 94 -1.33 -0.17 -9.11
N LEU A 95 -0.40 0.32 -8.28
CA LEU A 95 0.95 -0.23 -8.17
C LEU A 95 0.99 -1.27 -7.06
N GLU A 96 1.09 -2.52 -7.47
CA GLU A 96 1.22 -3.68 -6.58
C GLU A 96 2.71 -3.96 -6.35
N TYR A 97 3.23 -3.55 -5.18
CA TYR A 97 4.65 -3.64 -4.83
C TYR A 97 5.09 -4.96 -4.19
N GLU A 98 4.15 -5.82 -3.78
CA GLU A 98 4.46 -7.12 -3.15
C GLU A 98 4.63 -8.28 -4.15
N THR A 99 5.04 -8.01 -5.38
CA THR A 99 5.25 -9.07 -6.40
C THR A 99 6.27 -10.16 -6.00
N GLY A 100 6.97 -9.99 -4.87
CA GLY A 100 7.89 -10.97 -4.31
C GLY A 100 7.32 -11.86 -3.19
N GLU A 101 6.20 -11.51 -2.57
CA GLU A 101 5.59 -12.32 -1.49
C GLU A 101 4.47 -13.24 -2.01
N GLU A 102 4.20 -13.17 -3.32
CA GLU A 102 3.15 -13.90 -4.00
C GLU A 102 3.35 -15.42 -4.08
N ALA A 103 4.29 -16.02 -3.34
CA ALA A 103 4.70 -17.41 -3.56
C ALA A 103 4.86 -18.31 -2.32
N ASP A 104 5.13 -17.80 -1.12
CA ASP A 104 5.57 -18.72 -0.04
C ASP A 104 4.47 -19.65 0.45
N PHE A 105 3.22 -19.19 0.59
CA PHE A 105 2.09 -20.06 0.93
C PHE A 105 1.66 -20.98 -0.23
N LEU A 106 1.79 -20.50 -1.47
CA LEU A 106 1.38 -21.23 -2.67
C LEU A 106 2.39 -22.31 -3.06
N LEU A 107 3.67 -22.13 -2.74
CA LEU A 107 4.77 -23.02 -3.10
C LEU A 107 5.25 -23.92 -1.95
N ASN A 108 4.80 -23.69 -0.72
CA ASN A 108 5.13 -24.54 0.43
C ASN A 108 3.93 -24.74 1.40
N PRO A 109 2.92 -25.54 1.01
CA PRO A 109 1.78 -25.89 1.86
C PRO A 109 2.19 -26.50 3.20
N ASP A 110 3.27 -27.28 3.22
CA ASP A 110 3.77 -27.94 4.44
C ASP A 110 4.17 -26.91 5.50
N MET A 111 4.89 -25.85 5.12
CA MET A 111 5.28 -24.77 6.02
C MET A 111 4.07 -23.99 6.56
N PHE A 112 3.02 -23.79 5.75
CA PHE A 112 1.77 -23.19 6.23
C PHE A 112 1.12 -24.08 7.30
N PHE A 113 1.00 -25.39 7.05
CA PHE A 113 0.37 -26.30 8.01
C PHE A 113 1.20 -26.53 9.27
N GLU A 114 2.53 -26.46 9.19
CA GLU A 114 3.42 -26.49 10.36
C GLU A 114 3.11 -25.36 11.33
N THR A 115 2.79 -24.16 10.82
CA THR A 115 2.51 -22.97 11.64
C THR A 115 1.02 -22.74 11.92
N PHE A 116 0.12 -23.36 11.14
CA PHE A 116 -1.34 -23.18 11.23
C PHE A 116 -1.90 -23.45 12.62
N SER A 117 -1.48 -24.54 13.25
CA SER A 117 -2.00 -24.92 14.58
C SER A 117 -1.54 -23.95 15.67
N ASP A 118 -0.30 -23.50 15.60
CA ASP A 118 0.27 -22.54 16.55
C ASP A 118 -0.41 -21.18 16.42
N GLU A 119 -0.67 -20.75 15.19
CA GLU A 119 -1.34 -19.48 14.90
C GLU A 119 -2.83 -19.49 15.32
N ILE A 120 -3.53 -20.62 15.15
CA ILE A 120 -4.89 -20.81 15.68
C ILE A 120 -4.89 -20.77 17.22
N ASN A 121 -3.88 -21.35 17.87
CA ASN A 121 -3.76 -21.27 19.33
C ASN A 121 -3.47 -19.84 19.80
N ARG A 122 -2.60 -19.11 19.09
CA ARG A 122 -2.37 -17.68 19.33
C ARG A 122 -3.65 -16.86 19.20
N CYS A 123 -4.47 -17.12 18.19
CA CYS A 123 -5.80 -16.51 18.06
C CYS A 123 -6.69 -16.81 19.28
N LEU A 124 -6.72 -18.06 19.75
CA LEU A 124 -7.53 -18.45 20.90
C LEU A 124 -7.06 -17.76 22.20
N ASP A 125 -5.76 -17.60 22.37
CA ASP A 125 -5.18 -16.87 23.50
C ASP A 125 -5.55 -15.38 23.45
N ASN A 126 -5.46 -14.74 22.28
CA ASN A 126 -5.88 -13.36 22.10
C ASN A 126 -7.39 -13.16 22.29
N VAL A 127 -8.22 -14.12 21.87
CA VAL A 127 -9.67 -14.12 22.15
C VAL A 127 -9.96 -14.15 23.66
N SER A 128 -9.12 -14.79 24.48
CA SER A 128 -9.31 -14.81 25.93
C SER A 128 -9.17 -13.42 26.57
N ASN A 129 -8.37 -12.53 25.98
CA ASN A 129 -8.25 -11.14 26.45
C ASN A 129 -9.55 -10.35 26.24
N LEU A 130 -10.29 -10.66 25.16
CA LEU A 130 -11.60 -10.05 24.86
C LEU A 130 -12.67 -10.43 25.88
N GLU A 131 -12.53 -11.54 26.61
CA GLU A 131 -13.56 -12.01 27.56
C GLU A 131 -13.88 -10.99 28.65
N SER A 132 -12.91 -10.12 28.97
CA SER A 132 -13.04 -9.13 30.04
C SER A 132 -13.90 -7.92 29.67
N TYR A 133 -14.08 -7.61 28.38
CA TYR A 133 -14.84 -6.44 27.91
C TYR A 133 -15.87 -6.76 26.81
N GLU A 134 -15.72 -7.86 26.06
CA GLU A 134 -16.66 -8.32 25.03
C GLU A 134 -16.93 -9.84 25.12
N PRO A 135 -17.58 -10.31 26.20
CA PRO A 135 -17.72 -11.74 26.49
C PRO A 135 -18.61 -12.51 25.51
N GLU A 136 -19.49 -11.84 24.77
CA GLU A 136 -20.32 -12.47 23.73
C GLU A 136 -19.52 -12.71 22.44
N LEU A 137 -18.77 -11.71 21.99
CA LEU A 137 -17.87 -11.82 20.85
C LEU A 137 -16.79 -12.87 21.14
N ALA A 138 -16.15 -12.80 22.31
CA ALA A 138 -15.09 -13.73 22.69
C ALA A 138 -15.57 -15.19 22.63
N ARG A 139 -16.79 -15.46 23.12
CA ARG A 139 -17.40 -16.79 23.05
C ARG A 139 -17.63 -17.26 21.62
N GLU A 140 -18.16 -16.39 20.77
CA GLU A 140 -18.49 -16.68 19.38
C GLU A 140 -17.24 -16.93 18.51
N LEU A 141 -16.18 -16.14 18.73
CA LEU A 141 -14.87 -16.31 18.11
C LEU A 141 -14.18 -17.58 18.61
N SER A 142 -14.19 -17.83 19.93
CA SER A 142 -13.59 -19.04 20.52
C SER A 142 -14.24 -20.32 19.98
N TRP A 143 -15.56 -20.34 19.82
CA TRP A 143 -16.28 -21.48 19.26
C TRP A 143 -15.87 -21.78 17.81
N ARG A 144 -15.76 -20.75 16.97
CA ARG A 144 -15.31 -20.89 15.57
C ARG A 144 -13.88 -21.38 15.47
N LEU A 145 -12.97 -20.72 16.18
CA LEU A 145 -11.55 -21.06 16.17
C LEU A 145 -11.29 -22.48 16.68
N LYS A 146 -12.00 -22.92 17.74
CA LYS A 146 -11.94 -24.32 18.21
C LYS A 146 -12.43 -25.29 17.14
N GLY A 147 -13.51 -24.95 16.43
CA GLY A 147 -13.98 -25.72 15.28
C GLY A 147 -12.89 -25.88 14.22
N VAL A 148 -12.30 -24.76 13.75
CA VAL A 148 -11.21 -24.79 12.75
C VAL A 148 -10.02 -25.61 13.24
N ARG A 149 -9.64 -25.48 14.52
CA ARG A 149 -8.54 -26.25 15.13
C ARG A 149 -8.80 -27.76 15.13
N GLU A 150 -10.02 -28.18 15.47
CA GLU A 150 -10.39 -29.60 15.50
C GLU A 150 -10.33 -30.23 14.10
N PHE A 151 -10.65 -29.45 13.07
CA PHE A 151 -10.54 -29.89 11.67
C PHE A 151 -9.13 -29.77 11.09
N ALA A 152 -8.20 -29.03 11.73
CA ALA A 152 -6.83 -28.85 11.24
C ALA A 152 -6.08 -30.16 11.04
N VAL A 153 -6.38 -31.17 11.85
CA VAL A 153 -5.81 -32.51 11.70
C VAL A 153 -6.56 -33.28 10.62
N GLY A 154 -5.94 -33.43 9.45
CA GLY A 154 -6.47 -34.24 8.35
C GLY A 154 -7.43 -33.52 7.42
N MET A 155 -7.39 -32.18 7.35
CA MET A 155 -8.05 -31.43 6.27
C MET A 155 -7.59 -31.96 4.91
N ASN A 156 -8.53 -32.02 3.96
CA ASN A 156 -8.24 -32.25 2.55
C ASN A 156 -8.66 -31.02 1.72
N ALA A 157 -8.40 -31.07 0.42
CA ALA A 157 -8.71 -29.98 -0.51
C ALA A 157 -10.16 -29.49 -0.43
N ASP A 158 -11.15 -30.36 -0.18
CA ASP A 158 -12.57 -29.98 -0.11
C ASP A 158 -12.94 -29.29 1.21
N ASP A 159 -12.09 -29.37 2.22
CA ASP A 159 -12.34 -28.78 3.54
C ASP A 159 -11.78 -27.37 3.68
N TYR A 160 -10.71 -27.03 2.96
CA TYR A 160 -10.08 -25.71 3.06
C TYR A 160 -11.05 -24.55 2.77
N PRO A 161 -11.88 -24.56 1.72
CA PRO A 161 -12.83 -23.46 1.48
C PRO A 161 -13.89 -23.33 2.58
N LYS A 162 -14.27 -24.45 3.21
CA LYS A 162 -15.24 -24.46 4.31
C LYS A 162 -14.64 -23.84 5.56
N GLN A 163 -13.40 -24.23 5.90
CA GLN A 163 -12.69 -23.68 7.06
C GLN A 163 -12.31 -22.20 6.85
N ALA A 164 -11.88 -21.82 5.64
CA ALA A 164 -11.66 -20.43 5.28
C ALA A 164 -12.92 -19.58 5.48
N ARG A 165 -14.10 -20.10 5.11
CA ARG A 165 -15.38 -19.41 5.34
C ARG A 165 -15.68 -19.20 6.83
N VAL A 166 -15.38 -20.18 7.67
CA VAL A 166 -15.55 -20.04 9.13
C VAL A 166 -14.65 -18.94 9.69
N LEU A 167 -13.41 -18.83 9.19
CA LEU A 167 -12.48 -17.76 9.56
C LEU A 167 -12.93 -16.39 9.02
N TYR A 168 -13.47 -16.31 7.80
CA TYR A 168 -14.10 -15.08 7.28
C TYR A 168 -15.34 -14.66 8.08
N ASP A 169 -16.14 -15.61 8.53
CA ASP A 169 -17.28 -15.31 9.40
C ASP A 169 -16.80 -14.77 10.76
N ALA A 170 -15.67 -15.27 11.28
CA ALA A 170 -15.03 -14.72 12.48
C ALA A 170 -14.49 -13.30 12.24
N LEU A 171 -13.83 -13.05 11.10
CA LEU A 171 -13.40 -11.70 10.69
C LEU A 171 -14.56 -10.71 10.59
N ARG A 172 -15.67 -11.13 9.99
CA ARG A 172 -16.88 -10.29 9.89
C ARG A 172 -17.41 -9.91 11.27
N LEU A 173 -17.51 -10.88 12.18
CA LEU A 173 -17.98 -10.63 13.55
C LEU A 173 -17.05 -9.67 14.29
N LEU A 174 -15.73 -9.86 14.15
CA LEU A 174 -14.73 -8.98 14.71
C LEU A 174 -14.87 -7.55 14.15
N GLY A 175 -15.02 -7.41 12.83
CA GLY A 175 -15.23 -6.11 12.17
C GLY A 175 -16.58 -5.44 12.44
N GLU A 176 -17.62 -6.20 12.82
CA GLU A 176 -18.90 -5.64 13.27
C GLU A 176 -18.84 -5.10 14.70
N SER A 177 -17.94 -5.66 15.52
CA SER A 177 -17.69 -5.23 16.90
C SER A 177 -16.60 -4.17 17.05
N HIS A 178 -15.87 -3.88 15.98
CA HIS A 178 -14.66 -3.08 16.00
C HIS A 178 -14.43 -2.48 14.63
N ARG A 179 -14.31 -1.15 14.58
CA ARG A 179 -13.83 -0.50 13.38
C ARG A 179 -12.29 -0.62 13.35
N PRO A 180 -11.66 -0.92 12.19
CA PRO A 180 -10.20 -1.14 12.10
C PRO A 180 -9.30 0.02 12.58
N ASP A 181 -9.89 1.20 12.82
CA ASP A 181 -9.28 2.44 13.30
C ASP A 181 -9.30 2.60 14.83
N GLU A 182 -9.91 1.68 15.58
CA GLU A 182 -9.89 1.70 17.04
C GLU A 182 -8.56 1.13 17.60
N GLU A 183 -7.99 1.75 18.64
CA GLU A 183 -6.72 1.41 19.31
C GLU A 183 -6.71 0.06 20.07
N ASP A 184 -7.55 -0.91 19.67
CA ASP A 184 -7.57 -2.25 20.29
C ASP A 184 -6.56 -3.18 19.59
N GLU A 185 -5.33 -3.16 20.10
CA GLU A 185 -4.23 -4.00 19.63
C GLU A 185 -4.59 -5.49 19.59
N THR A 186 -5.41 -5.98 20.53
CA THR A 186 -5.83 -7.39 20.57
C THR A 186 -6.73 -7.72 19.38
N LYS A 187 -7.73 -6.87 19.10
CA LYS A 187 -8.63 -7.07 17.97
C LYS A 187 -7.90 -6.90 16.63
N ARG A 188 -6.96 -5.98 16.53
CA ARG A 188 -6.10 -5.83 15.34
C ARG A 188 -5.27 -7.09 15.07
N GLU A 189 -4.59 -7.62 16.08
CA GLU A 189 -3.82 -8.86 15.95
C GLU A 189 -4.70 -10.05 15.58
N LEU A 190 -5.88 -10.17 16.19
CA LEU A 190 -6.86 -11.20 15.85
C LEU A 190 -7.32 -11.09 14.40
N TRP A 191 -7.59 -9.87 13.95
CA TRP A 191 -7.99 -9.61 12.58
C TRP A 191 -6.90 -10.09 11.60
N TYR A 192 -5.63 -9.73 11.83
CA TYR A 192 -4.52 -10.16 10.99
C TYR A 192 -4.38 -11.68 10.95
N ALA A 193 -4.35 -12.32 12.11
CA ALA A 193 -4.15 -13.77 12.19
C ALA A 193 -5.28 -14.54 11.48
N LEU A 194 -6.55 -14.15 11.73
CA LEU A 194 -7.70 -14.76 11.08
C LEU A 194 -7.68 -14.60 9.55
N MET A 195 -7.24 -13.43 9.07
CA MET A 195 -7.10 -13.15 7.64
C MET A 195 -6.05 -14.07 7.01
N CYS A 196 -4.84 -14.12 7.59
CA CYS A 196 -3.75 -14.96 7.10
C CYS A 196 -4.16 -16.43 7.00
N LEU A 197 -4.80 -16.94 8.05
CA LEU A 197 -5.29 -18.32 8.09
C LEU A 197 -6.38 -18.59 7.04
N ALA A 198 -7.36 -17.68 6.89
CA ALA A 198 -8.45 -17.85 5.93
C ALA A 198 -7.93 -17.89 4.50
N ARG A 199 -7.01 -17.00 4.15
CA ARG A 199 -6.43 -16.92 2.81
C ARG A 199 -5.45 -18.04 2.53
N GLY A 200 -4.58 -18.41 3.46
CA GLY A 200 -3.66 -19.53 3.25
C GLY A 200 -4.40 -20.83 2.90
N LEU A 201 -5.56 -21.07 3.51
CA LEU A 201 -6.44 -22.19 3.14
C LEU A 201 -7.00 -22.06 1.70
N GLN A 202 -7.40 -20.87 1.28
CA GLN A 202 -7.89 -20.65 -0.10
C GLN A 202 -6.77 -20.79 -1.13
N ASP A 203 -5.59 -20.26 -0.82
CA ASP A 203 -4.39 -20.33 -1.65
C ASP A 203 -3.97 -21.79 -1.86
N ILE A 204 -3.87 -22.57 -0.79
CA ILE A 204 -3.54 -24.01 -0.89
C ILE A 204 -4.60 -24.78 -1.68
N HIS A 205 -5.90 -24.50 -1.44
CA HIS A 205 -6.97 -25.11 -2.22
C HIS A 205 -6.78 -24.85 -3.71
N TYR A 206 -6.51 -23.61 -4.09
CA TYR A 206 -6.34 -23.25 -5.50
C TYR A 206 -5.06 -23.84 -6.10
N THR A 207 -3.95 -23.87 -5.34
CA THR A 207 -2.74 -24.57 -5.77
C THR A 207 -3.05 -26.02 -6.12
N GLN A 208 -3.69 -26.75 -5.20
CA GLN A 208 -3.94 -28.18 -5.35
C GLN A 208 -5.00 -28.51 -6.43
N THR A 209 -5.98 -27.63 -6.63
CA THR A 209 -7.12 -27.91 -7.54
C THR A 209 -6.99 -27.28 -8.92
N VAL A 210 -6.12 -26.28 -9.07
CA VAL A 210 -5.98 -25.53 -10.33
C VAL A 210 -4.53 -25.43 -10.79
N ILE A 211 -3.61 -24.93 -9.96
CA ILE A 211 -2.22 -24.68 -10.38
C ILE A 211 -1.50 -26.00 -10.67
N GLU A 212 -1.46 -26.92 -9.69
CA GLU A 212 -0.78 -28.21 -9.83
C GLU A 212 -1.35 -29.03 -11.01
N PRO A 213 -2.68 -29.23 -11.15
CA PRO A 213 -3.22 -29.91 -12.32
C PRO A 213 -2.89 -29.24 -13.66
N ALA A 214 -2.88 -27.91 -13.72
CA ALA A 214 -2.54 -27.18 -14.94
C ALA A 214 -1.06 -27.30 -15.31
N LEU A 215 -0.17 -27.33 -14.30
CA LEU A 215 1.24 -27.60 -14.50
C LEU A 215 1.49 -29.03 -14.98
N GLU A 216 0.88 -30.02 -14.34
CA GLU A 216 0.99 -31.42 -14.73
C GLU A 216 0.52 -31.64 -16.18
N GLU A 217 -0.60 -31.03 -16.59
CA GLU A 217 -1.07 -31.13 -17.97
C GLU A 217 -0.16 -30.40 -18.96
N ALA A 218 0.39 -29.24 -18.58
CA ALA A 218 1.34 -28.51 -19.41
C ALA A 218 2.65 -29.31 -19.62
N GLU A 219 3.16 -29.96 -18.59
CA GLU A 219 4.33 -30.85 -18.65
C GLU A 219 4.04 -32.11 -19.47
N ARG A 220 2.83 -32.66 -19.36
CA ARG A 220 2.40 -33.83 -20.14
C ARG A 220 2.24 -33.54 -21.63
N THR A 221 1.79 -32.33 -21.98
CA THR A 221 1.43 -31.97 -23.36
C THR A 221 2.52 -31.21 -24.13
N ARG A 222 3.51 -30.63 -23.44
CA ARG A 222 4.60 -29.86 -24.06
C ARG A 222 5.95 -30.43 -23.63
N SER A 223 6.71 -30.95 -24.60
CA SER A 223 8.05 -31.51 -24.36
C SER A 223 9.11 -30.48 -23.93
N ASP A 224 8.84 -29.18 -24.10
CA ASP A 224 9.78 -28.07 -23.89
C ASP A 224 9.25 -27.01 -22.89
N THR A 225 8.65 -27.46 -21.78
CA THR A 225 8.26 -26.57 -20.68
C THR A 225 9.52 -26.15 -19.92
N THR A 226 10.09 -25.01 -20.31
CA THR A 226 11.22 -24.39 -19.60
C THR A 226 10.74 -23.81 -18.27
N GLU A 227 11.67 -23.66 -17.31
CA GLU A 227 11.40 -23.03 -16.01
C GLU A 227 10.75 -21.65 -16.16
N GLU A 228 11.17 -20.87 -17.17
CA GLU A 228 10.56 -19.56 -17.49
C GLU A 228 9.10 -19.68 -17.97
N LYS A 229 8.76 -20.68 -18.78
CA LYS A 229 7.38 -20.93 -19.21
C LYS A 229 6.51 -21.43 -18.07
N ARG A 230 7.09 -22.25 -17.18
CA ARG A 230 6.45 -22.71 -15.94
C ARG A 230 6.12 -21.53 -15.03
N ALA A 231 7.10 -20.66 -14.78
CA ALA A 231 6.91 -19.44 -13.98
C ALA A 231 5.84 -18.51 -14.57
N LYS A 232 5.82 -18.32 -15.90
CA LYS A 232 4.78 -17.53 -16.58
C LYS A 232 3.38 -18.14 -16.45
N LEU A 233 3.26 -19.46 -16.55
CA LEU A 233 1.98 -20.16 -16.38
C LEU A 233 1.47 -20.04 -14.94
N VAL A 234 2.34 -20.30 -13.95
CA VAL A 234 1.99 -20.11 -12.52
C VAL A 234 1.56 -18.67 -12.26
N SER A 235 2.34 -17.68 -12.73
CA SER A 235 2.01 -16.26 -12.57
C SER A 235 0.65 -15.90 -13.17
N SER A 236 0.30 -16.46 -14.34
CA SER A 236 -1.00 -16.24 -14.98
C SER A 236 -2.15 -16.86 -14.18
N LEU A 237 -1.98 -18.07 -13.65
CA LEU A 237 -3.02 -18.75 -12.87
C LEU A 237 -3.22 -18.09 -11.50
N ILE A 238 -2.13 -17.67 -10.86
CA ILE A 238 -2.18 -16.85 -9.64
C ILE A 238 -2.90 -15.54 -9.92
N ALA A 239 -2.60 -14.87 -11.03
CA ALA A 239 -3.31 -13.67 -11.44
C ALA A 239 -4.81 -13.95 -11.62
N ASP A 240 -5.20 -15.01 -12.33
CA ASP A 240 -6.60 -15.40 -12.53
C ASP A 240 -7.33 -15.66 -11.20
N PHE A 241 -6.67 -16.35 -10.26
CA PHE A 241 -7.19 -16.61 -8.92
C PHE A 241 -7.34 -15.37 -8.06
N ARG A 242 -6.27 -14.57 -7.99
CA ARG A 242 -6.15 -13.44 -7.08
C ARG A 242 -6.76 -12.17 -7.63
N GLY A 243 -7.13 -12.12 -8.91
CA GLY A 243 -7.70 -10.90 -9.45
C GLY A 243 -7.75 -10.71 -10.96
N GLY A 244 -7.72 -11.75 -11.79
CA GLY A 244 -7.93 -11.60 -13.24
C GLY A 244 -9.26 -10.89 -13.58
N ASN A 245 -10.17 -10.78 -12.60
CA ASN A 245 -11.40 -10.00 -12.63
C ASN A 245 -11.56 -8.99 -11.47
N LYS A 246 -10.50 -8.66 -10.70
CA LYS A 246 -10.57 -7.69 -9.57
C LYS A 246 -10.74 -6.26 -10.07
N TYR A 247 -10.05 -5.91 -11.16
CA TYR A 247 -10.05 -4.58 -11.75
C TYR A 247 -10.70 -4.64 -13.14
N LYS A 248 -11.91 -4.10 -13.27
CA LYS A 248 -12.62 -3.99 -14.55
C LYS A 248 -12.33 -2.66 -15.24
N GLN A 249 -11.95 -1.65 -14.48
CA GLN A 249 -11.79 -0.26 -14.91
C GLN A 249 -10.38 0.28 -14.63
N ALA A 250 -9.77 -0.13 -13.52
CA ALA A 250 -8.41 0.31 -13.15
C ALA A 250 -7.30 -0.45 -13.89
N GLU A 251 -6.18 0.21 -14.11
CA GLU A 251 -4.92 -0.41 -14.55
C GLU A 251 -4.22 -1.06 -13.36
N LEU A 252 -3.63 -2.25 -13.56
CA LEU A 252 -2.79 -2.92 -12.58
C LEU A 252 -1.35 -2.97 -13.10
N VAL A 253 -0.43 -2.41 -12.33
CA VAL A 253 1.02 -2.43 -12.61
C VAL A 253 1.71 -3.18 -11.50
N LYS A 254 2.44 -4.22 -11.88
CA LYS A 254 3.28 -5.03 -10.99
C LYS A 254 4.67 -4.40 -10.90
N GLY A 255 5.10 -4.00 -9.70
CA GLY A 255 6.42 -3.40 -9.49
C GLY A 255 6.56 -2.69 -8.16
N ALA A 256 7.79 -2.47 -7.69
CA ALA A 256 8.06 -1.90 -6.37
C ALA A 256 8.29 -0.38 -6.40
N PHE A 257 7.77 0.35 -5.42
CA PHE A 257 8.07 1.77 -5.27
C PHE A 257 9.40 1.98 -4.52
N PRO A 258 10.29 2.92 -4.90
CA PRO A 258 10.17 3.93 -5.97
C PRO A 258 10.66 3.48 -7.36
N LEU A 259 10.96 2.19 -7.57
CA LEU A 259 11.41 1.67 -8.87
C LEU A 259 10.25 1.52 -9.85
N THR A 260 9.80 2.66 -10.39
CA THR A 260 8.71 2.72 -11.35
C THR A 260 9.18 3.10 -12.75
N ASP A 261 8.50 2.56 -13.77
CA ASP A 261 8.74 2.84 -15.20
C ASP A 261 7.74 3.86 -15.78
N PHE A 262 7.03 4.58 -14.93
CA PHE A 262 6.07 5.61 -15.37
C PHE A 262 6.79 6.84 -15.94
N GLU A 263 6.17 7.47 -16.92
CA GLU A 263 6.62 8.76 -17.47
C GLU A 263 6.56 9.88 -16.43
N ASP A 264 7.43 10.88 -16.56
CA ASP A 264 7.42 12.08 -15.72
C ASP A 264 6.07 12.81 -15.83
N GLN A 265 5.59 13.35 -14.71
CA GLN A 265 4.38 14.18 -14.63
C GLN A 265 3.13 13.49 -15.19
N SER A 266 3.00 12.19 -14.96
CA SER A 266 1.92 11.36 -15.50
C SER A 266 0.67 11.35 -14.63
N PHE A 267 0.76 11.72 -13.35
CA PHE A 267 -0.33 11.56 -12.38
C PHE A 267 -0.82 12.90 -11.80
N ASP A 268 -2.14 13.06 -11.73
CA ASP A 268 -2.79 14.15 -11.03
C ASP A 268 -2.74 13.93 -9.51
N ARG A 269 -2.85 12.67 -9.09
CA ARG A 269 -2.83 12.27 -7.68
C ARG A 269 -1.97 11.04 -7.48
N ILE A 270 -1.28 10.99 -6.36
CA ILE A 270 -0.70 9.76 -5.82
C ILE A 270 -1.34 9.52 -4.47
N VAL A 271 -1.83 8.32 -4.24
CA VAL A 271 -2.52 7.95 -3.01
C VAL A 271 -1.82 6.74 -2.41
N ALA A 272 -1.36 6.87 -1.17
CA ALA A 272 -0.69 5.82 -0.43
C ALA A 272 -1.38 5.64 0.92
N SER A 273 -2.50 4.93 0.89
CA SER A 273 -3.27 4.57 2.07
C SER A 273 -2.65 3.33 2.72
N TRP A 274 -2.22 3.46 3.96
CA TRP A 274 -1.51 2.45 4.75
C TRP A 274 -0.45 1.70 3.96
N SER A 275 0.26 2.43 3.11
CA SER A 275 1.25 1.87 2.20
C SER A 275 2.64 2.37 2.57
N LEU A 276 3.21 3.29 1.80
CA LEU A 276 4.58 3.79 1.96
C LEU A 276 4.96 4.13 3.41
N SER A 277 4.10 4.85 4.13
CA SER A 277 4.36 5.27 5.51
C SER A 277 4.35 4.11 6.51
N VAL A 278 3.48 3.12 6.27
CA VAL A 278 3.35 1.92 7.11
C VAL A 278 4.52 0.99 6.86
N HIS A 279 4.78 0.63 5.60
CA HIS A 279 5.71 -0.46 5.28
C HIS A 279 7.16 -0.02 5.16
N MET A 280 7.42 1.27 4.88
CA MET A 280 8.77 1.71 4.52
C MET A 280 9.42 2.64 5.53
N PHE A 281 8.67 3.56 6.15
CA PHE A 281 9.29 4.71 6.85
C PHE A 281 10.16 4.29 8.05
N ALA A 282 9.81 3.21 8.75
CA ALA A 282 10.58 2.71 9.89
C ALA A 282 11.99 2.19 9.49
N ALA A 283 12.14 1.70 8.25
CA ALA A 283 13.40 1.19 7.71
C ALA A 283 14.22 2.24 6.95
N MET A 284 13.69 3.46 6.80
CA MET A 284 14.29 4.49 5.95
C MET A 284 15.28 5.40 6.66
N ASP A 285 16.40 5.67 5.99
CA ASP A 285 17.29 6.77 6.34
C ASP A 285 16.96 8.02 5.52
N ALA A 286 17.67 9.12 5.79
CA ALA A 286 17.43 10.39 5.12
C ALA A 286 17.58 10.32 3.58
N ARG A 287 18.46 9.46 3.05
CA ARG A 287 18.66 9.31 1.60
C ARG A 287 17.51 8.52 1.00
N HIS A 288 17.05 7.48 1.69
CA HIS A 288 15.88 6.71 1.25
C HIS A 288 14.64 7.61 1.13
N PHE A 289 14.39 8.47 2.13
CA PHE A 289 13.32 9.47 2.05
C PHE A 289 13.50 10.45 0.88
N GLU A 290 14.74 10.92 0.65
CA GLU A 290 15.03 11.79 -0.50
C GLU A 290 14.68 11.11 -1.83
N THR A 291 15.05 9.84 -2.02
CA THR A 291 14.74 9.07 -3.23
C THR A 291 13.24 8.87 -3.42
N VAL A 292 12.51 8.49 -2.37
CA VAL A 292 11.05 8.31 -2.42
C VAL A 292 10.33 9.60 -2.76
N PHE A 293 10.67 10.71 -2.09
CA PHE A 293 10.01 11.99 -2.36
C PHE A 293 10.40 12.58 -3.72
N ALA A 294 11.64 12.35 -4.18
CA ALA A 294 12.03 12.70 -5.53
C ALA A 294 11.21 11.95 -6.59
N GLU A 295 10.97 10.65 -6.38
CA GLU A 295 10.13 9.86 -7.29
C GLU A 295 8.68 10.34 -7.28
N ILE A 296 8.10 10.60 -6.11
CA ILE A 296 6.76 11.21 -5.99
C ILE A 296 6.70 12.53 -6.76
N GLY A 297 7.69 13.41 -6.57
CA GLY A 297 7.76 14.68 -7.29
C GLY A 297 7.93 14.54 -8.81
N ARG A 298 8.66 13.52 -9.26
CA ARG A 298 8.85 13.22 -10.68
C ARG A 298 7.55 12.79 -11.35
N LEU A 299 6.77 11.95 -10.66
CA LEU A 299 5.53 11.36 -11.17
C LEU A 299 4.34 12.33 -11.17
N LEU A 300 4.30 13.28 -10.21
CA LEU A 300 3.21 14.24 -10.10
C LEU A 300 3.25 15.32 -11.19
N LYS A 301 2.07 15.62 -11.74
CA LYS A 301 1.84 16.82 -12.55
C LYS A 301 2.09 18.11 -11.72
N PRO A 302 2.34 19.25 -12.37
CA PRO A 302 2.66 20.50 -11.67
C PRO A 302 1.66 20.95 -10.60
N ASP A 303 0.38 20.65 -10.77
CA ASP A 303 -0.73 20.94 -9.84
C ASP A 303 -1.22 19.72 -9.04
N GLY A 304 -0.52 18.59 -9.19
CA GLY A 304 -0.79 17.35 -8.50
C GLY A 304 -0.40 17.38 -7.02
N ALA A 305 -0.90 16.38 -6.30
CA ALA A 305 -0.60 16.16 -4.90
C ALA A 305 -0.51 14.65 -4.60
N ALA A 306 0.39 14.28 -3.70
CA ALA A 306 0.44 12.95 -3.11
C ALA A 306 -0.10 12.99 -1.68
N TYR A 307 -0.85 11.95 -1.31
CA TYR A 307 -1.50 11.79 -0.01
C TYR A 307 -1.01 10.49 0.63
N LEU A 308 -0.38 10.60 1.80
CA LEU A 308 0.24 9.47 2.49
C LEU A 308 -0.29 9.40 3.92
N TRP A 309 -1.00 8.32 4.26
CA TRP A 309 -1.56 8.10 5.60
C TRP A 309 -1.59 6.62 5.95
N PRO A 310 -1.65 6.24 7.24
CA PRO A 310 -1.37 7.09 8.39
C PRO A 310 0.12 7.43 8.41
N LEU A 311 0.48 8.58 8.96
CA LEU A 311 1.88 8.95 9.11
C LEU A 311 2.59 8.13 10.19
N ARG A 312 1.87 7.79 11.27
CA ARG A 312 2.44 7.16 12.46
C ARG A 312 1.83 5.79 12.73
N TYR A 313 2.25 4.83 11.94
CA TYR A 313 1.97 3.42 12.22
C TYR A 313 3.12 2.73 12.96
N HIS A 314 4.35 2.88 12.46
CA HIS A 314 5.58 2.42 13.12
C HIS A 314 6.50 3.59 13.50
N PHE A 315 7.43 3.32 14.41
CA PHE A 315 8.45 4.29 14.80
C PHE A 315 9.42 4.54 13.64
N TYR A 316 9.48 5.79 13.14
CA TYR A 316 10.47 6.25 12.16
C TYR A 316 11.37 7.34 12.76
N ASP A 317 12.58 7.50 12.23
CA ASP A 317 13.48 8.58 12.65
C ASP A 317 13.03 9.91 12.02
N LYS A 318 12.40 10.75 12.85
CA LYS A 318 11.97 12.11 12.50
C LYS A 318 13.05 12.93 11.81
N ASN A 319 14.32 12.83 12.25
CA ASN A 319 15.40 13.61 11.65
C ASN A 319 15.70 13.15 10.23
N ASN A 320 15.55 11.84 9.96
CA ASN A 320 15.70 11.30 8.61
C ASN A 320 14.56 11.78 7.71
N LEU A 321 13.32 11.69 8.17
CA LEU A 321 12.15 12.20 7.44
C LEU A 321 12.28 13.70 7.15
N ALA A 322 12.58 14.53 8.16
CA ALA A 322 12.74 15.97 8.02
C ALA A 322 13.86 16.34 7.03
N ARG A 323 14.97 15.59 7.00
CA ARG A 323 16.04 15.78 6.02
C ARG A 323 15.59 15.44 4.60
N GLY A 324 14.83 14.36 4.43
CA GLY A 324 14.23 14.00 3.14
C GLY A 324 13.28 15.08 2.64
N LEU A 325 12.39 15.59 3.50
CA LEU A 325 11.47 16.68 3.17
C LEU A 325 12.20 17.99 2.85
N ALA A 326 13.28 18.31 3.57
CA ALA A 326 14.11 19.46 3.25
C ALA A 326 14.82 19.32 1.89
N ALA A 327 15.25 18.11 1.52
CA ALA A 327 15.80 17.84 0.19
C ALA A 327 14.74 17.97 -0.91
N TYR A 328 13.52 17.47 -0.66
CA TYR A 328 12.37 17.66 -1.54
C TYR A 328 12.04 19.15 -1.74
N GLY A 329 12.04 19.94 -0.66
CA GLY A 329 11.84 21.38 -0.69
C GLY A 329 12.88 22.13 -1.55
N LYS A 330 14.16 21.74 -1.45
CA LYS A 330 15.23 22.30 -2.29
C LYS A 330 15.05 22.02 -3.79
N ARG A 331 14.31 20.97 -4.15
CA ARG A 331 13.97 20.61 -5.53
C ARG A 331 12.72 21.31 -6.05
N GLY A 332 12.09 22.18 -5.25
CA GLY A 332 10.89 22.92 -5.62
C GLY A 332 9.60 22.39 -4.99
N GLY A 333 9.66 21.21 -4.36
CA GLY A 333 8.53 20.59 -3.68
C GLY A 333 8.08 21.34 -2.41
N THR A 334 6.93 20.97 -1.88
CA THR A 334 6.50 21.33 -0.52
C THR A 334 5.73 20.17 0.12
N ALA A 335 5.65 20.20 1.43
CA ALA A 335 4.95 19.22 2.24
C ALA A 335 3.98 19.92 3.19
N GLY A 336 2.81 19.33 3.38
CA GLY A 336 1.80 19.71 4.35
C GLY A 336 1.54 18.56 5.32
N LEU A 337 1.26 18.88 6.57
CA LEU A 337 0.78 17.93 7.58
C LEU A 337 -0.63 18.33 7.97
N MET A 338 -1.58 17.43 7.79
CA MET A 338 -2.95 17.66 8.24
C MET A 338 -3.02 17.50 9.77
N THR A 339 -3.86 18.31 10.39
CA THR A 339 -4.16 18.28 11.82
C THR A 339 -5.66 18.26 12.06
N GLY A 340 -6.07 17.54 13.12
CA GLY A 340 -7.40 17.65 13.73
C GLY A 340 -8.40 16.58 13.31
N TRP A 341 -9.28 16.22 14.24
CA TRP A 341 -10.38 15.28 14.03
C TRP A 341 -11.72 16.00 13.83
N GLY A 342 -12.56 15.50 12.93
CA GLY A 342 -13.92 16.02 12.71
C GLY A 342 -13.96 17.26 11.81
N SER A 343 -14.66 18.31 12.26
CA SER A 343 -14.99 19.49 11.45
C SER A 343 -13.95 20.62 11.50
N HIS A 344 -12.82 20.44 12.20
CA HIS A 344 -11.74 21.43 12.31
C HIS A 344 -10.43 20.79 11.84
N ARG A 345 -10.27 20.75 10.52
CA ARG A 345 -9.06 20.25 9.85
C ARG A 345 -8.26 21.43 9.32
N ASP A 346 -6.96 21.42 9.56
CA ASP A 346 -6.02 22.45 9.10
C ASP A 346 -4.74 21.79 8.59
N VAL A 347 -4.06 22.42 7.63
CA VAL A 347 -2.80 21.93 7.06
C VAL A 347 -1.68 22.87 7.40
N VAL A 348 -0.68 22.36 8.12
CA VAL A 348 0.54 23.10 8.39
C VAL A 348 1.53 22.80 7.29
N TRP A 349 1.91 23.84 6.54
CA TRP A 349 2.80 23.75 5.39
C TRP A 349 4.26 24.04 5.79
N MET A 350 5.18 23.18 5.38
CA MET A 350 6.62 23.28 5.65
C MET A 350 7.23 24.62 5.21
N ASP A 351 6.74 25.19 4.10
CA ASP A 351 7.26 26.44 3.55
C ASP A 351 6.66 27.71 4.15
N GLU A 352 5.57 27.58 4.92
CA GLU A 352 4.88 28.71 5.56
C GLU A 352 5.17 28.77 7.05
N GLU A 353 5.12 27.62 7.73
CA GLU A 353 5.35 27.49 9.18
C GLU A 353 6.39 26.39 9.49
N PRO A 354 7.67 26.56 9.09
CA PRO A 354 8.67 25.50 9.17
C PRO A 354 8.94 24.98 10.59
N GLU A 355 8.91 25.85 11.60
CA GLU A 355 9.12 25.45 13.00
C GLU A 355 7.95 24.60 13.51
N ARG A 356 6.71 25.07 13.32
CA ARG A 356 5.49 24.35 13.69
C ARG A 356 5.36 23.04 12.91
N PHE A 357 5.70 23.03 11.62
CA PHE A 357 5.74 21.82 10.80
C PHE A 357 6.68 20.77 11.38
N LEU A 358 7.91 21.16 11.76
CA LEU A 358 8.87 20.26 12.36
C LEU A 358 8.42 19.77 13.73
N GLU A 359 7.80 20.61 14.56
CA GLU A 359 7.19 20.18 15.82
C GLU A 359 6.10 19.14 15.58
N MET A 360 5.27 19.34 14.56
CA MET A 360 4.15 18.47 14.26
C MET A 360 4.53 17.12 13.66
N LEU A 361 5.72 16.95 13.11
CA LEU A 361 6.20 15.60 12.78
C LEU A 361 6.24 14.69 14.03
N ASP A 362 6.28 15.27 15.24
CA ASP A 362 6.19 14.52 16.50
C ASP A 362 4.76 14.31 17.02
N THR A 363 3.73 14.82 16.34
CA THR A 363 2.36 14.80 16.87
C THR A 363 1.27 14.59 15.81
N SER A 364 1.60 14.64 14.52
CA SER A 364 0.65 14.42 13.43
C SER A 364 0.58 12.92 13.14
N ASP A 365 -0.54 12.32 13.48
CA ASP A 365 -0.75 10.88 13.33
C ASP A 365 -1.40 10.53 11.97
N GLU A 366 -1.91 11.53 11.26
CA GLU A 366 -2.95 11.32 10.23
C GLU A 366 -2.40 11.33 8.80
N LEU A 367 -2.05 12.49 8.23
CA LEU A 367 -1.85 12.61 6.78
C LEU A 367 -0.71 13.57 6.42
N MET A 368 0.19 13.10 5.55
CA MET A 368 1.18 13.92 4.87
C MET A 368 0.74 14.17 3.43
N ILE A 369 0.92 15.41 2.99
CA ILE A 369 0.59 15.86 1.64
C ILE A 369 1.88 16.35 0.99
N LEU A 370 2.23 15.86 -0.20
CA LEU A 370 3.38 16.32 -0.97
C LEU A 370 2.92 16.96 -2.28
N SER A 371 3.53 18.09 -2.66
CA SER A 371 3.26 18.76 -3.93
C SER A 371 4.57 19.18 -4.61
N PRO A 372 4.72 18.99 -5.94
CA PRO A 372 5.98 19.21 -6.65
C PRO A 372 6.40 20.68 -6.80
N GLY A 373 5.46 21.63 -6.69
CA GLY A 373 5.67 23.08 -6.54
C GLY A 373 6.45 23.81 -7.65
N THR A 374 5.83 24.86 -8.23
CA THR A 374 6.47 26.18 -8.55
C THR A 374 5.56 27.18 -9.28
N LYS A 375 4.39 26.81 -9.83
CA LYS A 375 3.46 27.79 -10.44
C LYS A 375 2.02 27.79 -9.90
N SER A 376 1.51 26.65 -9.43
CA SER A 376 0.14 26.50 -8.90
C SER A 376 0.10 26.31 -7.37
N ARG A 377 1.22 26.51 -6.64
CA ARG A 377 1.33 26.14 -5.22
C ARG A 377 0.19 26.70 -4.36
N LYS A 378 -0.20 27.97 -4.57
CA LYS A 378 -1.33 28.57 -3.85
C LYS A 378 -2.68 27.95 -4.23
N GLU A 379 -2.89 27.64 -5.51
CA GLU A 379 -4.13 27.04 -6.00
C GLU A 379 -4.26 25.58 -5.53
N THR A 380 -3.17 24.82 -5.56
CA THR A 380 -3.10 23.46 -5.01
C THR A 380 -3.37 23.46 -3.50
N LYS A 381 -2.74 24.37 -2.74
CA LYS A 381 -3.00 24.53 -1.30
C LYS A 381 -4.46 24.88 -1.02
N ASN A 382 -4.98 25.93 -1.67
CA ASN A 382 -6.37 26.32 -1.52
C ASN A 382 -7.35 25.19 -1.85
N ARG A 383 -7.10 24.43 -2.93
CA ARG A 383 -7.92 23.27 -3.30
C ARG A 383 -7.90 22.19 -2.23
N ILE A 384 -6.73 21.93 -1.65
CA ILE A 384 -6.57 20.98 -0.56
C ILE A 384 -7.33 21.47 0.66
N ASP A 385 -7.14 22.72 1.07
CA ASP A 385 -7.82 23.30 2.23
C ASP A 385 -9.37 23.26 2.04
N GLU A 386 -9.87 23.61 0.85
CA GLU A 386 -11.30 23.51 0.49
C GLU A 386 -11.83 22.06 0.53
N SER A 387 -10.96 21.07 0.29
CA SER A 387 -11.33 19.65 0.37
C SER A 387 -11.47 19.15 1.82
N LEU A 388 -10.87 19.87 2.77
CA LEU A 388 -10.88 19.54 4.20
C LEU A 388 -12.03 20.22 4.94
N ASP A 389 -12.47 21.40 4.47
CA ASP A 389 -13.64 22.10 4.98
C ASP A 389 -14.89 21.27 4.70
N ARG A 390 -15.43 20.59 5.71
CA ARG A 390 -16.76 20.01 5.62
C ARG A 390 -17.78 21.11 5.87
N ASP A 391 -18.53 21.46 4.83
CA ASP A 391 -19.70 22.34 4.94
C ASP A 391 -20.84 21.52 5.59
N ASP A 392 -20.63 21.16 6.85
CA ASP A 392 -21.57 20.38 7.63
C ASP A 392 -22.73 21.31 7.98
N GLY A 393 -23.75 21.31 7.12
CA GLY A 393 -25.11 21.72 7.47
C GLY A 393 -25.73 20.90 8.62
N TRP A 394 -24.92 20.23 9.44
CA TRP A 394 -25.25 19.51 10.67
C TRP A 394 -25.06 20.39 11.91
N GLY A 395 -25.59 21.61 11.83
CA GLY A 395 -26.09 22.29 13.01
C GLY A 395 -27.40 21.64 13.46
N GLY A 396 -27.32 20.62 14.32
CA GLY A 396 -28.46 20.20 15.15
C GLY A 396 -28.98 18.78 14.93
N ALA A 397 -28.34 17.81 15.57
CA ALA A 397 -29.06 16.63 16.11
C ALA A 397 -28.51 16.15 17.46
N TRP A 398 -27.74 16.99 18.16
CA TRP A 398 -27.63 16.87 19.61
C TRP A 398 -28.83 17.59 20.22
N GLY A 399 -30.00 16.96 20.08
CA GLY A 399 -31.14 17.27 20.92
C GLY A 399 -30.72 16.98 22.35
N THR A 400 -30.48 18.04 23.10
CA THR A 400 -30.48 18.04 24.56
C THR A 400 -31.68 17.23 25.04
N VAL A 401 -31.45 16.02 25.53
CA VAL A 401 -32.36 15.42 26.51
C VAL A 401 -32.07 16.17 27.80
N GLU A 402 -32.61 17.39 27.88
CA GLU A 402 -32.76 18.07 29.16
C GLU A 402 -33.68 17.21 30.02
N ALA A 403 -33.14 16.83 31.17
CA ALA A 403 -33.90 16.28 32.27
C ALA A 403 -35.05 17.25 32.62
N ALA A 404 -36.28 16.78 32.44
CA ALA A 404 -37.46 17.40 33.02
C ALA A 404 -38.22 16.34 33.82
N ALA A 405 -38.11 16.49 35.15
CA ALA A 405 -39.03 16.11 36.23
C ALA A 405 -39.69 14.72 36.23
#